data_AF-A0A3A6RCZ8-F1
#
_entry.id   AF-A0A3A6RCZ8-F1
#
_cell.length_a   1.000
_cell.length_b   1.000
_cell.length_c   1.000
_cell.angle_alpha   90.00
_cell.angle_beta   90.00
_cell.angle_gamma   90.00
#
_symmetry.space_group_name_H-M   'P 1'
#
loop_
_entity.id
_entity.type
_entity.pdbx_description
1 polymer ?
#
loop_
_entity_poly.entity_id
_entity_poly.type
_entity_poly.pdbx_seq_one_letter_code
_entity_poly.pdbx_strand_id
1 'polypeptide(L)' 'MSDTNRSKRQIECLLRVRDWHLSSALRAEAEGRREEAQFHMQYYRLLGPAVAGHPAIAHTVTEDD' A
#
# COMPACT_ATOMS: atom_id res chain seq x y z
N MET A 1 5.76 19.36 13.52
CA MET A 1 5.29 18.24 12.69
C MET A 1 3.83 18.47 12.36
N SER A 2 3.50 18.96 11.17
CA SER A 2 2.14 18.92 10.60
C SER A 2 2.19 19.53 9.22
N ASP A 3 2.18 18.70 8.17
CA ASP A 3 1.79 19.17 6.84
C ASP A 3 1.08 18.02 6.10
N THR A 4 -0.01 17.54 6.69
CA THR A 4 -0.95 16.67 5.98
C THR A 4 -1.93 17.54 5.18
N ASN A 5 -1.40 18.34 4.25
CA ASN A 5 -2.20 19.07 3.25
C ASN A 5 -2.45 18.22 2.00
N ARG A 6 -2.32 16.88 2.08
CA ARG A 6 -2.77 16.01 0.99
C ARG A 6 -4.28 15.99 0.98
N SER A 7 -4.85 16.33 -0.17
CA SER A 7 -6.27 16.17 -0.42
C SER A 7 -6.69 14.71 -0.27
N LYS A 8 -7.95 14.47 0.13
CA LYS A 8 -8.55 13.12 0.20
C LYS A 8 -8.34 12.33 -1.10
N ARG A 9 -8.51 13.00 -2.25
CA ARG A 9 -8.30 12.42 -3.58
C ARG A 9 -6.87 11.91 -3.80
N GLN A 10 -5.85 12.62 -3.28
CA GLN A 10 -4.46 12.17 -3.39
C GLN A 10 -4.22 10.91 -2.55
N ILE A 11 -4.78 10.84 -1.34
CA ILE A 11 -4.67 9.65 -0.49
C ILE A 11 -5.39 8.45 -1.12
N GLU A 12 -6.60 8.64 -1.66
CA GLU A 12 -7.33 7.60 -2.40
C GLU A 12 -6.54 7.11 -3.61
N CYS A 13 -5.88 8.02 -4.33
CA CYS A 13 -5.01 7.65 -5.45
C CYS A 13 -3.83 6.78 -4.98
N LEU A 14 -3.15 7.18 -3.91
CA LEU A 14 -2.04 6.42 -3.32
C LEU A 14 -2.49 5.04 -2.81
N LEU A 15 -3.69 4.95 -2.21
CA LEU A 15 -4.30 3.69 -1.80
C LEU A 15 -4.53 2.75 -2.99
N ARG A 16 -5.14 3.24 -4.08
CA ARG A 16 -5.35 2.43 -5.29
C ARG A 16 -4.05 1.95 -5.91
N VAL A 17 -3.04 2.81 -5.98
CA VAL A 17 -1.73 2.42 -6.52
C VAL A 17 -1.07 1.38 -5.61
N ARG A 18 -1.14 1.54 -4.28
CA ARG A 18 -0.62 0.56 -3.33
C ARG A 18 -1.31 -0.80 -3.48
N ASP A 19 -2.63 -0.80 -3.59
CA ASP A 19 -3.42 -2.03 -3.76
C ASP A 19 -3.12 -2.73 -5.10
N TRP A 20 -2.92 -1.95 -6.17
CA TRP A 20 -2.48 -2.46 -7.45
C TRP A 20 -1.11 -3.15 -7.37
N HIS A 21 -0.15 -2.56 -6.64
CA HIS A 21 1.15 -3.21 -6.42
C HIS A 21 1.00 -4.53 -5.65
N LEU A 22 0.16 -4.60 -4.61
CA LEU A 22 -0.07 -5.85 -3.89
C LEU A 22 -0.67 -6.93 -4.81
N SER A 23 -1.73 -6.58 -5.53
CA SER A 23 -2.41 -7.50 -6.45
C SER A 23 -1.47 -8.01 -7.55
N SER A 24 -0.63 -7.12 -8.10
CA SER A 24 0.35 -7.48 -9.14
C SER A 24 1.46 -8.38 -8.58
N ALA A 25 1.92 -8.12 -7.36
CA ALA A 25 2.91 -8.97 -6.70
C ALA A 25 2.39 -10.39 -6.49
N LEU A 26 1.18 -10.53 -5.95
CA LEU A 26 0.56 -11.84 -5.69
C LEU A 26 0.33 -12.63 -6.97
N ARG A 27 -0.11 -11.95 -8.04
CA ARG A 27 -0.26 -12.57 -9.36
C ARG A 27 1.09 -13.02 -9.94
N ALA A 28 2.11 -12.16 -9.88
CA ALA A 28 3.44 -12.50 -10.37
C ALA A 28 4.05 -13.68 -9.58
N GLU A 29 3.80 -13.76 -8.26
CA GLU A 29 4.20 -14.88 -7.41
C GLU A 29 3.50 -16.18 -7.82
N ALA A 30 2.19 -16.15 -8.04
CA ALA A 30 1.41 -17.29 -8.52
C ALA A 30 1.85 -17.77 -9.93
N GLU A 31 2.34 -16.85 -10.77
CA GLU A 31 2.84 -17.14 -12.11
C GLU A 31 4.36 -17.44 -12.13
N GLY A 32 5.01 -17.54 -10.96
CA GLY A 32 6.44 -17.88 -10.83
C GLY A 32 7.42 -16.77 -11.25
N ARG A 33 6.95 -15.55 -11.50
CA ARG A 33 7.76 -14.39 -11.91
C ARG A 33 8.33 -13.67 -10.68
N ARG A 34 9.36 -14.27 -10.10
CA ARG A 34 9.95 -13.85 -8.81
C ARG A 34 10.47 -12.40 -8.80
N GLU A 35 11.14 -11.95 -9.85
CA GLU A 35 11.69 -10.58 -9.93
C GLU A 35 10.57 -9.54 -9.98
N GLU A 36 9.52 -9.79 -10.76
CA GLU A 36 8.34 -8.93 -10.87
C GLU A 36 7.59 -8.87 -9.53
N ALA A 37 7.37 -10.02 -8.89
CA ALA A 37 6.77 -10.08 -7.56
C ALA A 37 7.56 -9.24 -6.55
N GLN A 38 8.90 -9.39 -6.53
CA GLN A 38 9.77 -8.63 -5.64
C GLN A 38 9.71 -7.11 -5.92
N PHE A 39 9.73 -6.71 -7.19
CA PHE A 39 9.59 -5.32 -7.60
C PHE A 39 8.28 -4.71 -7.06
N HIS A 40 7.15 -5.36 -7.31
CA HIS A 40 5.86 -4.84 -6.85
C HIS A 40 5.77 -4.81 -5.31
N MET A 41 6.32 -5.80 -4.60
CA MET A 41 6.34 -5.80 -3.14
C MET A 41 7.19 -4.67 -2.54
N GLN A 42 8.29 -4.28 -3.18
CA GLN A 42 9.10 -3.14 -2.74
C GLN A 42 8.28 -1.84 -2.80
N TYR A 43 7.55 -1.60 -3.88
CA TYR A 43 6.70 -0.42 -4.03
C TYR A 43 5.49 -0.44 -3.09
N TYR A 44 4.86 -1.60 -2.86
CA TYR A 44 3.79 -1.76 -1.88
C TYR A 44 4.24 -1.29 -0.48
N ARG A 45 5.45 -1.70 -0.06
CA ARG A 45 6.04 -1.31 1.23
C ARG A 45 6.39 0.17 1.27
N LEU A 46 6.99 0.69 0.19
CA LEU A 46 7.36 2.10 0.07
C LEU A 46 6.15 3.04 0.19
N LEU A 47 4.99 2.63 -0.34
CA LEU A 47 3.76 3.42 -0.28
C LEU A 47 3.06 3.36 1.09
N GLY A 48 3.39 2.37 1.94
CA GLY A 48 2.78 2.19 3.27
C GLY A 48 2.80 3.46 4.13
N PRO A 49 3.96 4.08 4.37
CA PRO A 49 4.06 5.33 5.13
C PRO A 49 3.30 6.51 4.49
N ALA A 50 3.15 6.53 3.15
CA ALA A 50 2.48 7.62 2.45
C ALA A 50 0.95 7.62 2.67
N VAL A 51 0.39 6.48 3.10
CA VAL A 51 -1.03 6.29 3.39
C VAL A 51 -1.31 5.99 4.88
N ALA A 52 -0.27 5.78 5.69
CA ALA A 52 -0.38 5.60 7.13
C ALA A 52 -0.97 6.86 7.79
N GLY A 53 -2.02 6.69 8.60
CA GLY A 53 -2.77 7.80 9.22
C GLY A 53 -4.07 8.19 8.49
N HIS A 54 -4.40 7.55 7.36
CA HIS A 54 -5.75 7.68 6.80
C HIS A 54 -6.73 6.74 7.54
N PRO A 55 -7.91 7.22 7.98
CA PRO A 55 -8.89 6.41 8.74
C PRO A 55 -9.29 5.09 8.07
N ALA A 56 -9.18 4.97 6.75
CA ALA A 56 -9.42 3.70 6.04
C ALA A 56 -8.41 2.58 6.39
N ILE A 57 -7.24 2.93 6.92
CA ILE A 57 -6.19 1.96 7.35
C ILE A 57 -6.17 1.80 8.88
N ALA A 58 -6.75 2.73 9.64
CA ALA A 58 -6.74 2.71 11.10
C ALA A 58 -7.55 1.55 11.72
N HIS A 59 -8.40 0.86 10.94
CA HIS A 59 -9.22 -0.26 11.40
C HIS A 59 -8.52 -1.64 11.33
N THR A 60 -7.27 -1.74 10.88
CA THR A 60 -6.57 -3.03 10.77
C THR A 60 -5.48 -3.27 11.82
N VAL A 61 -5.37 -2.41 12.85
CA VAL A 61 -4.35 -2.55 13.92
C VAL A 61 -4.97 -2.30 15.31
N THR A 62 -5.95 -3.12 15.64
CA THR A 62 -6.51 -3.43 16.98
C THR A 62 -7.39 -4.66 16.67
N GLU A 63 -7.10 -5.89 17.05
CA GLU A 63 -6.59 -6.45 18.29
C GLU A 63 -5.85 -7.75 17.94
N ASP A 64 -4.74 -8.03 18.60
CA ASP A 64 -4.27 -9.39 18.95
C ASP A 64 -3.13 -9.19 19.97
N ASP A 65 -3.53 -9.32 21.25
CA ASP A 65 -2.80 -9.47 22.52
C ASP A 65 -1.45 -8.76 22.78
#